data_AF-A0A0C2CWC5-F1
#
_entry.id   AF-A0A0C2CWC5-F1
#
_cell.length_a   1.000
_cell.length_b   1.000
_cell.length_c   1.000
_cell.angle_alpha   90.00
_cell.angle_beta   90.00
_cell.angle_gamma   90.00
#
_symmetry.space_group_name_H-M   'P 1'
#
loop_
_entity.id
_entity.type
_entity.pdbx_description
1 polymer ?
#
loop_
_entity_poly.entity_id
_entity_poly.type
_entity_poly.pdbx_seq_one_letter_code
_entity_poly.pdbx_strand_id
1 'polypeptide(L)'
;MFADRVAASPAQEEVMHDATRELFRELRSLKDEAKRSRGDLGAAFGTERLDEERMGELFARHDELLASARKAVVGALAKIHDVLDPNQREQLSRWLGDRGGFGPYRM
;
A
#
# COMPACT_ATOMS: atom_id res chain seq x y z
N MET A 1 -9.60 -13.45 11.07
CA MET A 1 -8.94 -12.20 10.67
C MET A 1 -7.64 -12.03 11.44
N PHE A 2 -6.82 -11.00 11.16
CA PHE A 2 -5.62 -10.68 11.97
C PHE A 2 -5.99 -10.20 13.39
N ALA A 3 -7.16 -9.56 13.55
CA ALA A 3 -7.73 -9.14 14.83
C ALA A 3 -7.81 -10.29 15.86
N ASP A 4 -8.23 -11.48 15.45
CA ASP A 4 -8.32 -12.68 16.31
C ASP A 4 -6.97 -13.11 16.91
N ARG A 5 -5.84 -12.75 16.26
CA ARG A 5 -4.50 -13.20 16.69
C ARG A 5 -3.83 -12.27 17.68
N VAL A 6 -4.20 -11.00 17.69
CA VAL A 6 -3.68 -10.03 18.68
C VAL A 6 -4.66 -9.82 19.83
N ALA A 7 -5.68 -10.67 19.94
CA ALA A 7 -6.78 -10.50 20.88
C ALA A 7 -7.35 -9.06 20.83
N ALA A 8 -7.56 -8.55 19.61
CA ALA A 8 -8.14 -7.23 19.44
C ALA A 8 -9.56 -7.22 20.00
N SER A 9 -9.91 -6.13 20.70
CA SER A 9 -11.31 -5.87 21.05
C SER A 9 -12.15 -5.62 19.78
N PRO A 10 -13.48 -5.78 19.84
CA PRO A 10 -14.35 -5.49 18.69
C PRO A 10 -14.16 -4.06 18.14
N ALA A 11 -13.92 -3.08 19.03
CA ALA A 11 -13.65 -1.70 18.63
C ALA A 11 -12.30 -1.55 17.91
N GLN A 12 -11.26 -2.25 18.36
CA GLN A 12 -9.96 -2.28 17.68
C GLN A 12 -10.08 -2.94 16.29
N GLU A 13 -10.84 -4.03 16.19
CA GLU A 13 -11.08 -4.71 14.92
C GLU A 13 -11.77 -3.80 13.89
N GLU A 14 -12.78 -3.03 14.31
CA GLU A 14 -13.47 -2.06 13.46
C GLU A 14 -12.49 -1.02 12.90
N VAL A 15 -11.66 -0.41 13.76
CA VAL A 15 -10.63 0.56 13.34
C VAL A 15 -9.64 -0.05 12.36
N MET A 16 -9.19 -1.27 12.63
CA MET A 16 -8.25 -1.96 11.75
C MET A 16 -8.88 -2.29 10.39
N HIS A 17 -10.13 -2.72 10.40
CA HIS A 17 -10.89 -3.01 9.18
C HIS A 17 -11.06 -1.74 8.34
N ASP A 18 -11.43 -0.62 8.96
CA ASP A 18 -11.59 0.64 8.26
C ASP A 18 -10.28 1.21 7.72
N ALA A 19 -9.20 1.18 8.51
CA ALA A 19 -7.87 1.55 8.04
C ALA A 19 -7.43 0.72 6.83
N THR A 20 -7.71 -0.59 6.86
CA THR A 20 -7.41 -1.50 5.75
C THR A 20 -8.29 -1.23 4.53
N ARG A 21 -9.59 -0.99 4.72
CA ARG A 21 -10.54 -0.65 3.67
C ARG A 21 -10.17 0.66 2.96
N GLU A 22 -9.82 1.69 3.73
CA GLU A 22 -9.33 2.96 3.21
C GLU A 22 -8.06 2.78 2.39
N LEU A 23 -7.07 2.06 2.94
CA LEU A 23 -5.84 1.72 2.21
C LEU A 23 -6.15 1.03 0.87
N PHE A 24 -7.02 0.02 0.86
CA PHE A 24 -7.40 -0.65 -0.39
C PHE A 24 -8.13 0.26 -1.38
N ARG A 25 -8.91 1.22 -0.90
CA ARG A 25 -9.57 2.20 -1.74
C ARG A 25 -8.54 3.11 -2.42
N GLU A 26 -7.57 3.61 -1.67
CA GLU A 26 -6.47 4.42 -2.22
C GLU A 26 -5.62 3.63 -3.22
N LEU A 27 -5.27 2.39 -2.89
CA LEU A 27 -4.48 1.52 -3.77
C LEU A 27 -5.24 1.07 -5.03
N ARG A 28 -6.58 1.16 -5.07
CA ARG A 28 -7.35 0.85 -6.28
C ARG A 28 -6.98 1.79 -7.43
N SER A 29 -6.69 3.06 -7.12
CA SER A 29 -6.27 4.06 -8.12
C SER A 29 -4.99 3.64 -8.87
N LEU A 30 -4.03 2.97 -8.20
CA LEU A 30 -2.82 2.44 -8.83
C LEU A 30 -3.14 1.38 -9.89
N LYS A 31 -4.14 0.52 -9.63
CA LYS A 31 -4.56 -0.50 -10.59
C LYS A 31 -5.20 0.14 -11.83
N ASP A 32 -6.02 1.15 -11.62
CA ASP A 32 -6.69 1.86 -12.71
C ASP A 32 -5.66 2.63 -13.56
N GLU A 33 -4.69 3.29 -12.95
CA GLU A 33 -3.59 3.92 -13.68
C GLU A 33 -2.73 2.88 -14.41
N ALA A 34 -2.39 1.74 -13.80
CA ALA A 34 -1.64 0.69 -14.49
C ALA A 34 -2.34 0.21 -15.77
N LYS A 35 -3.68 0.15 -15.77
CA LYS A 35 -4.46 -0.15 -16.98
C LYS A 35 -4.35 0.96 -18.02
N ARG A 36 -4.43 2.23 -17.60
CA ARG A 36 -4.29 3.40 -18.47
C ARG A 36 -2.90 3.48 -19.09
N SER A 37 -1.85 3.32 -18.30
CA SER A 37 -0.46 3.37 -18.75
C SER A 37 -0.14 2.28 -19.77
N ARG A 38 -0.74 1.09 -19.64
CA ARG A 38 -0.62 0.04 -20.68
C ARG A 38 -1.20 0.49 -22.02
N GLY A 39 -2.32 1.23 -22.00
CA GLY A 39 -2.91 1.82 -23.20
C GLY A 39 -2.02 2.91 -23.79
N ASP A 40 -1.48 3.80 -22.96
CA ASP A 40 -0.57 4.87 -23.39
C ASP A 40 0.72 4.31 -23.99
N LEU A 41 1.31 3.28 -23.38
CA LEU A 41 2.47 2.58 -23.93
C LEU A 41 2.14 1.92 -25.27
N GLY A 42 1.01 1.23 -25.38
CA GLY A 42 0.57 0.62 -26.64
C GLY A 42 0.41 1.65 -27.77
N ALA A 43 -0.12 2.83 -27.45
CA ALA A 43 -0.23 3.93 -28.41
C ALA A 43 1.15 4.49 -28.79
N ALA A 44 2.05 4.67 -27.83
CA ALA A 44 3.40 5.19 -28.05
C ALA A 44 4.30 4.27 -28.88
N PHE A 45 4.11 2.94 -28.78
CA PHE A 45 4.78 1.97 -29.64
C PHE A 45 4.13 1.80 -31.03
N GLY A 46 2.90 2.29 -31.21
CA GLY A 46 2.19 2.26 -32.49
C GLY A 46 2.56 3.41 -33.44
N THR A 47 3.34 4.39 -32.98
CA THR A 47 3.76 5.57 -33.76
C THR A 47 5.17 5.40 -34.33
N GLU A 48 5.48 6.17 -35.38
CA GLU A 48 6.79 6.13 -36.07
C GLU A 48 7.95 6.64 -35.20
N ARG A 49 7.65 7.50 -34.23
CA ARG A 49 8.59 8.00 -33.22
C ARG A 49 7.98 7.89 -31.83
N LEU A 50 8.83 7.63 -30.85
CA LEU A 50 8.44 7.65 -29.45
C LEU A 50 8.14 9.09 -29.03
N ASP A 51 6.99 9.30 -28.41
CA ASP A 51 6.58 10.58 -27.83
C ASP A 51 7.13 10.71 -26.40
N GLU A 52 8.28 11.37 -26.28
CA GLU A 52 8.99 11.54 -25.01
C GLU A 52 8.23 12.43 -24.01
N GLU A 53 7.45 13.40 -24.49
CA GLU A 53 6.65 14.28 -23.65
C GLU A 53 5.53 13.49 -22.95
N ARG A 54 4.82 12.67 -23.72
CA ARG A 54 3.77 11.78 -23.19
C ARG A 54 4.32 10.73 -22.22
N MET A 55 5.55 10.26 -22.44
CA MET A 55 6.24 9.37 -21.50
C MET A 55 6.59 10.08 -20.19
N GLY A 56 7.03 11.34 -20.25
CA GLY A 56 7.26 12.18 -19.08
C GLY A 56 6.00 12.37 -18.24
N GLU A 57 4.87 12.68 -18.88
CA GLU A 57 3.58 12.81 -18.20
C GLU A 57 3.12 11.49 -17.54
N LEU A 58 3.37 10.35 -18.18
CA LEU A 58 3.06 9.04 -17.63
C LEU A 58 3.84 8.78 -16.35
N PHE A 59 5.14 9.06 -16.34
CA PHE A 59 5.96 8.89 -15.13
C PHE A 59 5.57 9.86 -14.02
N ALA A 60 5.27 11.12 -14.33
CA ALA A 60 4.80 12.07 -13.34
C ALA A 60 3.52 11.59 -12.62
N ARG A 61 2.55 11.04 -13.37
CA ARG A 61 1.33 10.44 -12.78
C ARG A 61 1.65 9.25 -11.87
N HIS A 62 2.62 8.41 -12.24
CA HIS A 62 3.06 7.28 -11.40
C HIS A 62 3.69 7.75 -10.11
N ASP A 63 4.56 8.76 -10.17
CA ASP A 63 5.24 9.30 -9.00
C ASP A 63 4.23 9.89 -8.00
N GLU A 64 3.24 10.63 -8.47
CA GLU A 64 2.16 11.17 -7.63
C GLU A 64 1.35 10.07 -6.95
N LEU A 65 0.95 9.04 -7.71
CA LEU A 65 0.19 7.92 -7.16
C LEU A 65 1.01 7.09 -6.18
N LEU A 66 2.30 6.86 -6.46
CA LEU A 66 3.20 6.17 -5.55
C LEU A 66 3.40 6.98 -4.27
N ALA A 67 3.54 8.30 -4.36
CA ALA A 67 3.62 9.17 -3.20
C ALA A 67 2.34 9.09 -2.34
N SER A 68 1.17 9.14 -2.98
CA SER A 68 -0.12 8.98 -2.30
C SER A 68 -0.26 7.61 -1.64
N ALA A 69 0.12 6.55 -2.34
CA ALA A 69 0.08 5.18 -1.82
C ALA A 69 0.98 5.00 -0.59
N ARG A 70 2.20 5.54 -0.62
CA ARG A 70 3.10 5.52 0.55
C ARG A 70 2.47 6.24 1.75
N LYS A 71 1.85 7.40 1.51
CA LYS A 71 1.15 8.15 2.56
C LYS A 71 -0.03 7.37 3.13
N ALA A 72 -0.82 6.72 2.28
CA ALA A 72 -1.95 5.88 2.70
C ALA A 72 -1.48 4.68 3.54
N VAL A 73 -0.40 4.01 3.14
CA VAL A 73 0.21 2.92 3.91
C VAL A 73 0.67 3.39 5.29
N VAL A 74 1.43 4.48 5.36
CA VAL A 74 1.90 5.04 6.63
C VAL A 74 0.71 5.46 7.52
N GLY A 75 -0.31 6.08 6.94
CA GLY A 75 -1.52 6.47 7.66
C GLY A 75 -2.29 5.27 8.23
N ALA A 76 -2.46 4.21 7.45
CA ALA A 76 -3.10 2.98 7.92
C ALA A 76 -2.30 2.29 9.03
N LEU A 77 -0.97 2.21 8.88
CA LEU A 77 -0.08 1.66 9.91
C LEU A 77 -0.13 2.49 11.20
N ALA A 78 -0.15 3.81 11.12
CA ALA A 78 -0.27 4.69 12.28
C ALA A 78 -1.60 4.46 13.02
N LYS A 79 -2.73 4.42 12.30
CA LYS A 79 -4.06 4.15 12.89
C LYS A 79 -4.09 2.81 13.64
N ILE A 80 -3.54 1.76 13.02
CA ILE A 80 -3.46 0.42 13.63
C ILE A 80 -2.52 0.42 14.83
N HIS A 81 -1.36 1.07 14.72
CA HIS A 81 -0.42 1.17 15.83
C HIS A 81 -1.07 1.87 17.03
N ASP A 82 -1.72 3.02 16.80
CA ASP A 82 -2.27 3.86 17.88
C ASP A 82 -3.41 3.18 18.65
N VAL A 83 -4.23 2.35 17.98
CA VAL A 83 -5.35 1.66 18.63
C VAL A 83 -4.92 0.42 19.43
N LEU A 84 -3.76 -0.16 19.11
CA LEU A 84 -3.26 -1.38 19.76
C LEU A 84 -2.44 -1.04 21.01
N ASP A 85 -2.54 -1.89 22.02
CA ASP A 85 -1.75 -1.84 23.25
C ASP A 85 -0.32 -2.38 23.03
N PRO A 86 0.66 -2.07 23.90
CA PRO A 86 2.05 -2.48 23.72
C PRO A 86 2.24 -4.00 23.49
N ASN A 87 1.50 -4.83 24.22
CA ASN A 87 1.56 -6.27 24.07
C ASN A 87 0.99 -6.75 22.72
N GLN A 88 -0.09 -6.13 22.24
CA GLN A 88 -0.69 -6.44 20.94
C GLN A 88 0.22 -5.99 19.79
N ARG A 89 0.91 -4.85 19.93
CA ARG A 89 1.92 -4.36 18.97
C ARG A 89 3.10 -5.31 18.87
N GLU A 90 3.57 -5.87 19.98
CA GLU A 90 4.64 -6.86 19.98
C GLU A 90 4.23 -8.15 19.26
N GLN A 91 3.02 -8.64 19.50
CA GLN A 91 2.47 -9.79 18.79
C GLN A 91 2.35 -9.53 17.28
N LEU A 92 1.87 -8.35 16.89
CA LEU A 92 1.83 -7.91 15.49
C LEU A 92 3.23 -7.86 14.87
N SER A 93 4.20 -7.28 15.57
CA SER A 93 5.59 -7.16 15.10
C SER A 93 6.22 -8.53 14.84
N ARG A 94 6.08 -9.48 15.78
CA ARG A 94 6.58 -10.85 15.62
C ARG A 94 5.97 -11.52 14.40
N TRP A 95 4.66 -11.39 14.23
CA TRP A 95 3.95 -11.96 13.08
C TRP A 95 4.36 -11.36 11.73
N LEU A 96 4.60 -10.04 11.68
CA LEU A 96 5.13 -9.37 10.49
C LEU A 96 6.55 -9.85 10.17
N GLY A 97 7.38 -10.06 11.19
CA GLY A 97 8.73 -10.62 11.06
C GLY A 97 8.72 -12.10 10.62
N ASP A 98 7.79 -12.90 11.12
CA ASP A 98 7.73 -14.34 10.83
C ASP A 98 7.21 -14.67 9.42
N ARG A 99 6.49 -13.74 8.78
CA ARG A 99 6.02 -13.89 7.39
C ARG A 99 6.90 -13.23 6.35
N GLY A 100 7.92 -12.48 6.76
CA GLY A 100 8.81 -11.75 5.87
C GLY A 100 10.27 -12.09 6.16
N GLY A 101 10.92 -12.84 5.27
CA GLY A 101 12.39 -12.92 5.18
C GLY A 101 13.03 -11.59 4.76
N PHE A 102 12.71 -10.50 5.45
CA PHE A 102 13.25 -9.15 5.26
C PHE A 102 13.59 -8.57 6.64
N GLY A 103 14.65 -9.09 7.24
CA GLY A 103 15.32 -8.50 8.39
C GLY A 103 16.82 -8.82 8.33
N PRO A 104 17.72 -7.82 8.32
CA PRO A 104 19.17 -8.05 8.17
C PRO A 104 19.87 -8.59 9.43
N TYR A 105 19.12 -9.10 10.42
CA TYR A 105 19.71 -9.62 11.66
C TYR A 105 19.17 -11.02 11.95
N ARG A 106 19.80 -12.02 11.32
CA ARG A 106 19.89 -13.39 11.83
C ARG A 106 21.35 -13.63 12.22
N MET A 107 21.61 -13.72 13.52
CA MET A 107 22.73 -14.44 14.14
C MET A 107 22.13 -15.28 15.26
#